data_AF-A0A956WF25-F1
#
_entry.id   AF-A0A956WF25-F1
#
_cell.length_a   1.000
_cell.length_b   1.000
_cell.length_c   1.000
_cell.angle_alpha   90.00
_cell.angle_beta   90.00
_cell.angle_gamma   90.00
#
_symmetry.space_group_name_H-M   'P 1'
#
loop_
_entity.id
_entity.type
_entity.pdbx_description
1 polymer ?
#
loop_
_entity_poly.entity_id
_entity_poly.type
_entity_poly.pdbx_seq_one_letter_code
_entity_poly.pdbx_strand_id
1 'polypeptide(L)'
;MSIDFASSLAGWQTASVDGTFEEAMEALESIVALLDTGELTLDQSIESFETGARLSARCQRLLEQAELRVELVQRQFDVDTPAEPPF
;
A
#
# COMPACT_ATOMS: atom_id res chain seq x y z
N MET A 1 1.95 2.64 -28.01
CA MET A 1 3.23 2.69 -27.28
C MET A 1 3.31 1.37 -26.54
N SER A 2 4.28 0.50 -26.84
CA SER A 2 4.32 -0.85 -26.26
C SER A 2 4.72 -0.73 -24.79
N ILE A 3 3.81 -1.05 -23.87
CA ILE A 3 4.16 -1.24 -22.46
C ILE A 3 5.10 -2.45 -22.39
N ASP A 4 6.27 -2.27 -21.79
CA ASP A 4 7.14 -3.37 -21.42
C ASP A 4 6.61 -3.98 -20.12
N PHE A 5 5.72 -4.96 -20.28
CA PHE A 5 5.04 -5.61 -19.15
C PHE A 5 6.05 -6.24 -18.16
N ALA A 6 7.17 -6.78 -18.65
CA ALA A 6 8.17 -7.41 -17.79
C ALA A 6 8.89 -6.37 -16.92
N SER A 7 9.24 -5.22 -17.49
CA SER A 7 9.82 -4.10 -16.75
C SER A 7 8.84 -3.53 -15.72
N SER A 8 7.58 -3.30 -16.13
CA SER A 8 6.52 -2.82 -15.23
C SER A 8 6.29 -3.78 -14.07
N LEU A 9 6.21 -5.08 -14.34
CA LEU A 9 6.00 -6.10 -13.33
C LEU A 9 7.16 -6.15 -12.32
N ALA A 10 8.41 -6.07 -12.78
CA ALA A 10 9.57 -6.03 -11.88
C ALA A 10 9.52 -4.81 -10.94
N GLY A 11 9.13 -3.65 -11.49
CA GLY A 11 8.88 -2.44 -10.71
C GLY A 11 7.80 -2.62 -9.65
N TRP A 12 6.66 -3.20 -10.03
CA TRP A 12 5.56 -3.47 -9.10
C TRP A 12 5.90 -4.52 -8.05
N GLN A 13 6.66 -5.55 -8.39
CA GLN A 13 7.13 -6.54 -7.44
C GLN A 13 8.01 -5.87 -6.38
N THR A 14 8.91 -4.98 -6.78
CA THR A 14 9.74 -4.19 -5.86
C THR A 14 8.85 -3.32 -4.96
N ALA A 15 7.95 -2.53 -5.55
CA ALA A 15 7.02 -1.70 -4.78
C ALA A 15 6.18 -2.51 -3.77
N SER A 16 5.80 -3.75 -4.11
CA SER A 16 4.99 -4.64 -3.26
C SER A 16 5.74 -5.25 -2.06
N VAL A 17 7.08 -5.30 -2.13
CA VAL A 17 7.93 -5.90 -1.09
C VAL A 17 8.47 -4.84 -0.16
N ASP A 18 9.09 -3.80 -0.71
CA ASP A 18 9.91 -2.84 0.04
C ASP A 18 9.64 -1.36 -0.30
N GLY A 19 8.78 -1.05 -1.27
CA GLY A 19 8.44 0.33 -1.63
C GLY A 19 7.74 1.14 -0.52
N THR A 20 7.79 2.46 -0.61
CA THR A 20 7.02 3.38 0.25
C THR A 20 5.52 3.21 0.05
N PHE A 21 4.70 3.88 0.88
CA PHE A 21 3.26 3.85 0.70
C PHE A 21 2.87 4.45 -0.65
N GLU A 22 3.48 5.58 -1.01
CA GLU A 22 3.23 6.29 -2.26
C GLU A 22 3.62 5.44 -3.47
N GLU A 23 4.80 4.81 -3.43
CA GLU A 23 5.27 3.91 -4.51
C GLU A 23 4.36 2.69 -4.66
N ALA A 24 3.95 2.07 -3.54
CA ALA A 24 3.04 0.93 -3.57
C ALA A 24 1.64 1.31 -4.06
N MET A 25 1.15 2.51 -3.72
CA MET A 25 -0.14 3.01 -4.17
C MET A 25 -0.13 3.33 -5.67
N GLU A 26 0.89 4.04 -6.16
CA GLU A 26 1.04 4.35 -7.58
C GLU A 26 1.13 3.07 -8.43
N ALA A 27 1.91 2.09 -7.96
CA ALA A 27 1.98 0.78 -8.59
C ALA A 27 0.61 0.08 -8.62
N LEU A 28 -0.15 0.12 -7.52
CA LEU A 28 -1.49 -0.49 -7.45
C LEU A 28 -2.47 0.18 -8.41
N GLU A 29 -2.49 1.51 -8.46
CA GLU A 29 -3.32 2.28 -9.38
C GLU A 29 -2.99 1.94 -10.85
N SER A 30 -1.70 1.81 -11.18
CA SER A 30 -1.27 1.44 -12.53
C SER A 30 -1.72 0.03 -12.93
N ILE A 31 -1.75 -0.92 -11.98
CA ILE A 31 -2.26 -2.28 -12.21
C ILE A 31 -3.77 -2.26 -12.43
N VAL A 32 -4.52 -1.53 -11.61
CA VAL A 32 -5.97 -1.39 -11.78
C VAL A 32 -6.30 -0.79 -13.13
N ALA A 33 -5.61 0.29 -13.50
CA ALA A 33 -5.77 0.92 -14.81
C ALA A 33 -5.49 -0.06 -15.96
N LEU A 34 -4.46 -0.91 -15.82
CA LEU A 34 -4.11 -1.89 -16.85
C LEU A 34 -5.11 -3.06 -16.92
N LEU A 35 -5.67 -3.50 -15.79
CA LEU A 35 -6.72 -4.51 -15.77
C LEU A 35 -8.00 -3.98 -16.42
N ASP A 36 -8.32 -2.71 -16.22
CA ASP A 36 -9.50 -2.05 -16.77
C ASP A 36 -9.43 -1.83 -18.29
N THR A 37 -8.24 -1.83 -18.90
CA THR A 37 -8.12 -1.70 -20.37
C THR A 37 -8.62 -2.94 -21.09
N GLY A 38 -8.56 -4.12 -20.46
CA GLY A 38 -8.87 -5.40 -21.08
C GLY A 38 -7.89 -5.81 -22.19
N GLU A 39 -6.72 -5.19 -22.29
CA GLU A 39 -5.71 -5.47 -23.32
C GLU A 39 -4.73 -6.59 -22.93
N LEU A 40 -4.81 -7.08 -21.69
CA LEU A 40 -3.94 -8.14 -21.18
C LEU A 40 -4.39 -9.53 -21.64
N THR A 41 -3.40 -10.41 -21.84
CA THR A 41 -3.68 -11.85 -21.93
C THR A 41 -4.14 -12.39 -20.57
N LEU A 42 -4.77 -13.57 -20.56
CA LEU A 42 -5.21 -14.21 -19.32
C LEU A 42 -4.08 -14.36 -18.30
N ASP A 43 -2.90 -14.84 -18.74
CA ASP A 43 -1.75 -15.04 -17.86
C ASP A 43 -1.26 -13.70 -17.27
N GLN A 44 -1.21 -12.66 -18.10
CA GLN A 44 -0.85 -11.32 -17.64
C GLN A 44 -1.88 -10.75 -16.66
N SER A 45 -3.18 -10.97 -16.90
CA SER A 45 -4.24 -10.54 -15.97
C SER A 45 -4.11 -11.21 -14.61
N ILE A 46 -3.79 -12.51 -14.59
CA ILE A 46 -3.57 -13.25 -13.34
C ILE A 46 -2.35 -12.68 -12.59
N GLU A 47 -1.24 -12.47 -13.29
CA GLU A 47 0.00 -11.96 -12.69
C GLU A 47 -0.15 -10.52 -12.17
N SER A 48 -0.84 -9.66 -12.92
CA SER A 48 -1.22 -8.31 -12.49
C SER A 48 -2.13 -8.36 -11.25
N PHE A 49 -3.13 -9.25 -11.22
CA PHE A 49 -4.02 -9.40 -10.07
C PHE A 49 -3.27 -9.83 -8.80
N GLU A 50 -2.42 -10.85 -8.90
CA GLU A 50 -1.61 -11.31 -7.76
C GLU A 50 -0.70 -10.21 -7.22
N THR A 51 -0.08 -9.44 -8.13
CA THR A 51 0.78 -8.33 -7.74
C THR A 51 -0.02 -7.19 -7.11
N GLY A 52 -1.19 -6.86 -7.65
CA GLY A 52 -2.12 -5.89 -7.07
C GLY A 52 -2.58 -6.29 -5.67
N ALA A 53 -2.88 -7.58 -5.44
CA ALA A 53 -3.23 -8.09 -4.12
C ALA A 53 -2.08 -7.92 -3.11
N ARG A 54 -0.83 -8.18 -3.52
CA ARG A 54 0.36 -7.96 -2.68
C ARG A 54 0.56 -6.48 -2.34
N LEU A 55 0.41 -5.58 -3.32
CA LEU A 55 0.51 -4.14 -3.11
C LEU A 55 -0.57 -3.63 -2.15
N SER A 56 -1.83 -4.04 -2.34
CA SER A 56 -2.92 -3.69 -1.44
C SER A 56 -2.63 -4.11 0.00
N ALA A 57 -2.15 -5.34 0.19
CA ALA A 57 -1.76 -5.84 1.51
C ALA A 57 -0.58 -5.04 2.10
N ARG A 58 0.37 -4.57 1.29
CA ARG A 58 1.46 -3.71 1.77
C ARG A 58 0.96 -2.34 2.19
N CYS A 59 0.10 -1.70 1.41
CA CYS A 59 -0.50 -0.42 1.77
C CYS A 59 -1.23 -0.51 3.12
N GLN A 60 -2.01 -1.56 3.34
CA GLN A 60 -2.69 -1.81 4.62
C GLN A 60 -1.68 -1.91 5.78
N ARG A 61 -0.62 -2.72 5.64
CA ARG A 61 0.42 -2.84 6.68
C ARG A 61 1.12 -1.52 6.99
N LEU A 62 1.40 -0.70 5.98
CA LEU A 62 2.03 0.60 6.18
C LEU A 62 1.10 1.57 6.93
N LEU A 63 -0.20 1.55 6.62
CA LEU A 63 -1.20 2.33 7.34
C LEU A 63 -1.36 1.87 8.79
N GLU A 64 -1.42 0.56 9.04
CA GLU A 64 -1.46 0.00 10.40
C GLU A 64 -0.24 0.43 11.23
N GLN A 65 0.95 0.42 10.63
CA GLN A 65 2.17 0.90 11.30
C GLN A 65 2.11 2.39 11.62
N ALA A 66 1.56 3.20 10.70
CA ALA A 66 1.39 4.63 10.92
C ALA A 66 0.38 4.90 12.05
N GLU A 67 -0.74 4.18 12.08
CA GLU A 67 -1.77 4.28 13.12
C GLU A 67 -1.20 3.93 14.50
N LEU A 68 -0.50 2.80 14.62
CA LEU A 68 0.16 2.40 15.86
C LEU A 68 1.14 3.46 16.37
N ARG A 69 1.89 4.09 15.45
CA ARG A 69 2.82 5.17 15.81
C ARG A 69 2.07 6.39 16.35
N VAL A 70 0.95 6.77 15.74
CA VAL A 70 0.11 7.88 16.22
C VAL A 70 -0.43 7.58 17.61
N GLU A 71 -0.96 6.37 17.84
CA GLU A 71 -1.47 5.97 19.16
C GLU A 71 -0.40 6.03 20.25
N LEU A 72 0.81 5.54 19.97
CA LEU A 72 1.92 5.58 20.92
C LEU A 72 2.30 7.02 21.30
N VAL A 73 2.32 7.91 20.30
CA VAL A 73 2.61 9.32 20.52
C VAL A 73 1.51 9.97 21.36
N GLN A 74 0.23 9.71 21.06
CA GLN A 74 -0.90 10.22 21.84
C GLN A 74 -0.84 9.78 23.31
N ARG A 75 -0.57 8.49 23.57
CA ARG A 75 -0.44 7.96 24.94
C ARG A 75 0.70 8.59 25.72
N GLN A 76 1.78 9.02 25.06
CA GLN A 76 2.88 9.74 25.73
C GLN A 76 2.48 11.16 26.14
N PHE A 77 1.63 11.82 25.34
CA PHE A 77 1.16 13.18 25.62
C PHE A 77 -0.03 13.23 26.58
N ASP A 78 -0.78 12.14 26.74
CA ASP A 78 -1.93 12.06 27.67
C ASP A 78 -1.52 11.85 29.16
N VAL A 79 -0.21 11.73 29.44
CA VAL A 79 0.33 11.55 30.81
C VAL A 79 0.34 12.86 31.63
N ASP A 80 0.07 14.02 31.03
CA ASP A 80 0.14 15.33 31.70
C ASP A 80 -1.22 15.97 32.03
N THR A 81 -2.34 15.25 31.90
CA THR A 81 -3.62 15.75 32.44
C THR A 81 -3.77 15.25 33.87
N PRO A 82 -3.63 16.11 34.92
CA PRO A 82 -4.00 15.69 36.25
C PRO A 82 -5.49 15.34 36.20
N ALA A 83 -5.84 14.12 36.58
CA ALA A 83 -7.23 13.77 36.79
C ALA A 83 -7.83 14.82 37.74
N GLU A 84 -8.81 15.60 37.27
CA GLU A 84 -9.52 16.52 38.14
C GLU A 84 -10.06 15.71 39.32
N PRO A 85 -9.75 16.11 40.58
CA PRO A 85 -10.29 15.40 41.72
C PRO A 85 -11.83 15.49 41.66
N PRO A 86 -12.54 14.40 41.99
CA PRO A 86 -13.99 14.48 42.08
C PRO A 86 -14.33 15.33 43.30
N PHE A 87 -14.73 16.59 43.04
CA PHE A 87 -15.23 17.62 43.97
C PHE A 87 -14.49 17.77 45.31
#